data_AF-A0A9W9N6V0-F1
#
_entry.id   AF-A0A9W9N6V0-F1
#
_cell.length_a   1.000
_cell.length_b   1.000
_cell.length_c   1.000
_cell.angle_alpha   90.00
_cell.angle_beta   90.00
_cell.angle_gamma   90.00
#
_symmetry.space_group_name_H-M   'P 1'
#
loop_
_entity.id
_entity.type
_entity.pdbx_description
1 polymer ?
#
loop_
_entity_poly.entity_id
_entity_poly.type
_entity_poly.pdbx_seq_one_letter_code
_entity_poly.pdbx_strand_id
1 'polypeptide(L)' 'MTTRGPTQTGISTNCDEYHTVVNGDSCAAIENEYGITFAQLYEWNPAIRSDCEYLNIGYIICVDISS' A
#
# COMPACT_ATOMS: atom_id res chain seq x y z
N MET A 1 8.12 5.48 19.60
CA MET A 1 7.78 4.28 18.82
C MET A 1 6.60 4.68 17.96
N THR A 2 6.81 5.03 16.71
CA THR A 2 5.72 5.30 15.76
C THR A 2 4.95 4.00 15.60
N THR A 3 3.74 3.96 16.13
CA THR A 3 2.86 2.78 16.06
C THR A 3 2.63 2.49 14.58
N ARG A 4 3.36 1.52 14.03
CA ARG A 4 3.04 0.94 12.73
C ARG A 4 1.65 0.32 12.92
N GLY A 5 0.63 0.85 12.24
CA GLY A 5 -0.67 0.20 12.12
C GLY A 5 -0.53 -1.24 11.62
N PRO A 6 -1.58 -2.06 11.73
CA PRO A 6 -1.52 -3.42 11.22
C PRO A 6 -1.13 -3.41 9.73
N THR A 7 -0.13 -4.21 9.37
CA THR A 7 0.17 -4.49 7.96
C THR A 7 -0.78 -5.57 7.47
N GLN A 8 -1.16 -5.50 6.19
CA GLN A 8 -1.89 -6.61 5.58
C GLN A 8 -0.95 -7.79 5.33
N THR A 9 -1.49 -9.01 5.36
CA THR A 9 -0.72 -10.22 5.08
C THR A 9 -0.22 -10.20 3.65
N GLY A 10 1.07 -10.49 3.44
CA GLY A 10 1.67 -10.51 2.10
C GLY A 10 2.24 -9.18 1.62
N ILE A 11 2.26 -8.13 2.46
CA ILE A 11 3.08 -6.94 2.18
C ILE A 11 4.53 -7.33 1.88
N SER A 12 5.15 -6.68 0.90
CA SER A 12 6.52 -6.99 0.51
C SER A 12 7.50 -6.80 1.66
N THR A 13 8.46 -7.73 1.81
CA THR A 13 9.43 -7.73 2.91
C THR A 13 10.56 -6.72 2.73
N ASN A 14 10.80 -6.28 1.49
CA ASN A 14 11.81 -5.28 1.12
C ASN A 14 11.18 -3.91 0.83
N CYS A 15 10.12 -3.57 1.55
CA CYS A 15 9.48 -2.28 1.38
C CYS A 15 10.27 -1.15 2.03
N ASP A 16 10.58 -0.12 1.24
CA ASP A 16 11.39 1.03 1.64
C ASP A 16 10.51 2.20 2.14
N GLU A 17 9.34 2.39 1.53
CA GLU A 17 8.38 3.41 1.95
C GLU A 17 6.97 2.83 2.19
N TYR A 18 6.33 3.31 3.26
CA TYR A 18 5.04 2.84 3.72
C TYR A 18 4.01 3.97 3.76
N HIS A 19 2.81 3.67 3.28
CA HIS A 19 1.65 4.54 3.35
C HIS A 19 0.62 3.97 4.34
N THR A 20 0.04 4.83 5.19
CA THR A 20 -1.08 4.43 6.06
C THR A 20 -2.37 4.86 5.40
N VAL A 21 -3.22 3.89 5.05
CA VAL A 21 -4.49 4.16 4.39
C VAL A 21 -5.39 5.00 5.30
N VAL A 22 -5.88 6.12 4.80
CA VAL A 22 -6.82 7.02 5.45
C VAL A 22 -8.15 7.08 4.70
N ASN A 23 -9.15 7.72 5.31
CA ASN A 23 -10.44 7.92 4.67
C ASN A 23 -10.29 8.84 3.45
N GLY A 24 -10.77 8.38 2.29
CA GLY A 24 -10.67 9.11 1.03
C GLY A 24 -9.61 8.57 0.07
N ASP A 25 -8.74 7.67 0.55
CA ASP A 25 -7.76 7.03 -0.32
C ASP A 25 -8.42 6.06 -1.30
N SER A 26 -7.77 5.93 -2.45
CA SER A 26 -8.03 4.92 -3.46
C SER A 26 -6.68 4.51 -4.06
N CYS A 27 -6.59 3.33 -4.68
CA CYS A 27 -5.35 2.95 -5.34
C CYS A 27 -4.94 3.99 -6.39
N ALA A 28 -5.89 4.54 -7.16
CA ALA A 28 -5.60 5.61 -8.10
C ALA A 28 -5.02 6.87 -7.44
N ALA A 29 -5.49 7.27 -6.25
CA ALA A 29 -4.94 8.42 -5.54
C ALA A 29 -3.50 8.13 -5.08
N ILE A 30 -3.26 6.96 -4.50
CA ILE A 30 -1.95 6.50 -4.02
C ILE A 30 -0.96 6.35 -5.19
N GLU A 31 -1.40 5.75 -6.30
CA GLU A 31 -0.62 5.64 -7.54
C GLU A 31 -0.14 7.01 -8.03
N ASN A 32 -1.04 8.02 -8.05
CA ASN A 32 -0.69 9.37 -8.46
C ASN A 32 0.22 10.09 -7.44
N GLU A 33 0.00 9.87 -6.15
CA GLU A 33 0.80 10.48 -5.07
C GLU A 33 2.25 9.99 -5.08
N TYR A 34 2.45 8.68 -5.24
CA TYR A 34 3.77 8.05 -5.21
C TYR A 34 4.37 7.82 -6.60
N GLY A 35 3.64 8.12 -7.68
CA GLY A 35 4.12 7.95 -9.05
C GLY A 35 4.34 6.48 -9.45
N ILE A 36 3.53 5.57 -8.90
CA ILE A 36 3.60 4.14 -9.13
C ILE A 36 2.39 3.65 -9.93
N THR A 37 2.52 2.48 -10.56
CA THR A 37 1.39 1.83 -11.24
C THR A 37 0.61 0.92 -10.27
N PHE A 38 -0.67 0.68 -10.56
CA PHE A 38 -1.45 -0.33 -9.84
C PHE A 38 -0.75 -1.70 -9.81
N ALA A 39 -0.08 -2.09 -10.90
CA ALA A 39 0.63 -3.36 -10.97
C ALA A 39 1.75 -3.46 -9.90
N GLN A 40 2.54 -2.39 -9.73
CA GLN A 40 3.56 -2.30 -8.68
C GLN A 40 2.91 -2.31 -7.29
N LEU A 41 1.89 -1.48 -7.10
CA LEU A 41 1.19 -1.39 -5.82
C LEU A 41 0.58 -2.75 -5.40
N TYR A 42 -0.01 -3.48 -6.34
CA TYR A 42 -0.57 -4.82 -6.13
C TYR A 42 0.52 -5.88 -5.92
N GLU A 43 1.62 -5.82 -6.66
CA GLU A 43 2.75 -6.74 -6.46
C GLU A 43 3.32 -6.62 -5.04
N TRP A 44 3.41 -5.40 -4.51
CA TRP A 44 3.92 -5.16 -3.17
C TRP A 44 2.88 -5.39 -2.07
N ASN A 45 1.60 -5.39 -2.42
CA ASN A 45 0.48 -5.51 -1.49
C ASN A 45 -0.64 -6.40 -2.06
N PRO A 46 -0.41 -7.70 -2.28
CA PRO A 46 -1.39 -8.60 -2.89
C PRO A 46 -2.73 -8.66 -2.15
N ALA A 47 -2.74 -8.33 -0.85
CA ALA A 47 -3.95 -8.29 -0.05
C ALA A 47 -4.94 -7.17 -0.44
N ILE A 48 -4.52 -6.12 -1.16
CA ILE A 48 -5.44 -5.07 -1.66
C ILE A 48 -6.38 -5.58 -2.76
N ARG A 49 -6.07 -6.77 -3.32
CA ARG A 49 -6.74 -7.43 -4.46
C ARG A 49 -6.64 -6.68 -5.77
N SER A 50 -6.94 -7.37 -6.87
CA SER A 50 -6.80 -6.88 -8.24
C SER A 50 -7.74 -5.73 -8.61
N ASP A 51 -8.71 -5.42 -7.76
CA ASP A 51 -9.74 -4.38 -7.90
C ASP A 51 -9.60 -3.28 -6.84
N CYS A 52 -8.54 -3.31 -6.02
CA CYS A 52 -8.35 -2.40 -4.89
C CYS A 52 -9.48 -2.44 -3.83
N GLU A 53 -10.35 -3.47 -3.83
CA GLU A 53 -11.50 -3.53 -2.91
C GLU A 53 -11.10 -3.72 -1.44
N TYR A 54 -9.86 -4.15 -1.18
CA TYR A 54 -9.36 -4.46 0.15
C TYR A 54 -8.40 -3.40 0.72
N LEU A 55 -8.48 -2.16 0.24
CA LEU A 55 -7.78 -1.02 0.80
C LEU A 55 -8.40 -0.57 2.14
N ASN A 56 -7.99 -1.22 3.23
CA ASN A 56 -8.57 -1.00 4.56
C ASN A 56 -7.96 0.22 5.28
N ILE A 57 -8.82 1.15 5.69
CA ILE A 57 -8.42 2.32 6.49
C ILE A 57 -7.70 1.89 7.78
N GLY A 58 -6.61 2.57 8.09
CA GLY A 58 -5.74 2.31 9.25
C GLY A 58 -4.69 1.23 9.03
N TYR A 59 -4.71 0.55 7.87
CA TYR A 59 -3.67 -0.41 7.50
C TYR A 59 -2.49 0.27 6.84
N ILE A 60 -1.34 -0.35 6.98
CA ILE A 60 -0.12 0.05 6.30
C ILE A 60 0.07 -0.79 5.04
N ILE A 61 0.36 -0.11 3.93
CA ILE A 61 0.74 -0.69 2.64
C ILE A 61 2.12 -0.18 2.21
N CYS A 62 2.78 -0.94 1.34
CA CYS A 62 4.03 -0.57 0.71
C CYS A 62 3.79 0.31 -0.53
N VAL A 63 4.56 1.39 -0.66
CA VAL A 63 4.45 2.33 -1.80
C VAL A 63 5.77 2.63 -2.48
N ASP A 64 6.88 2.09 -1.96
CA ASP A 64 8.17 2.13 -2.65
C ASP A 64 9.01 0.88 -2.34
N ILE A 65 9.69 0.39 -3.37
CA ILE A 65 10.77 -0.58 -3.28
C ILE A 65 11.90 -0.05 -4.18
N SER A 66 12.92 0.49 -3.54
CA SER A 66 14.18 0.90 -4.12
C SER A 66 14.98 -0.34 -4.51
N SER A 67 15.41 -0.42 -5.77
CA SER A 67 16.24 -1.50 -6.32
C SER A 67 17.73 -1.27 -6.08
#